data_AF-A0A432VD73-F1
#
_entry.id   AF-A0A432VD73-F1
#
_cell.length_a   1.000
_cell.length_b   1.000
_cell.length_c   1.000
_cell.angle_alpha   90.00
_cell.angle_beta   90.00
_cell.angle_gamma   90.00
#
_symmetry.space_group_name_H-M   'P 1'
#
loop_
_entity.id
_entity.type
_entity.pdbx_description
1 polymer ?
#
loop_
_entity_poly.entity_id
_entity_poly.type
_entity_poly.pdbx_seq_one_letter_code
_entity_poly.pdbx_strand_id
1 'polypeptide(L)' 'MSGWDFDDVGKFGSEKAAEDFAKRNGVDPRDIRTRDKGDGIELEIRRSNLDRRGLKDSGEGRRDGW' A
#
# COMPACT_ATOMS: atom_id res chain seq x y z
N MET A 1 10.28 16.69 -6.51
CA MET A 1 8.84 16.66 -6.15
C MET A 1 8.70 15.67 -4.99
N SER A 2 7.82 15.98 -4.04
CA SER A 2 7.87 15.61 -2.61
C SER A 2 8.01 14.11 -2.30
N GLY A 3 8.94 13.73 -1.41
CA GLY A 3 9.20 12.34 -0.95
C GLY A 3 8.11 11.73 -0.03
N TRP A 4 6.84 12.00 -0.36
CA TRP A 4 5.64 11.53 0.30
C TRP A 4 4.70 10.81 -0.68
N ASP A 5 5.26 10.27 -1.77
CA ASP A 5 4.48 9.43 -2.68
C ASP A 5 4.13 8.11 -1.97
N PHE A 6 2.86 7.73 -2.04
CA PHE A 6 2.35 6.44 -1.60
C PHE A 6 1.89 5.67 -2.84
N ASP A 7 2.14 4.37 -2.88
CA ASP A 7 1.59 3.48 -3.90
C ASP A 7 0.50 2.60 -3.28
N ASP A 8 -0.60 2.41 -4.03
CA ASP A 8 -1.63 1.44 -3.67
C ASP A 8 -1.05 0.03 -3.74
N VAL A 9 -1.23 -0.74 -2.67
CA VAL A 9 -0.78 -2.14 -2.60
C VAL A 9 -1.95 -3.12 -2.62
N GLY A 10 -3.19 -2.60 -2.59
CA GLY A 10 -4.39 -3.38 -2.77
C GLY A 10 -5.51 -3.06 -1.80
N LYS A 11 -6.61 -3.79 -2.00
CA LYS A 11 -7.88 -3.61 -1.29
C LYS A 11 -8.13 -4.72 -0.28
N PHE A 12 -8.55 -4.33 0.91
CA PHE A 12 -8.77 -5.15 2.09
C PHE A 12 -10.22 -5.04 2.56
N GLY A 13 -10.71 -6.10 3.20
CA GLY A 13 -12.06 -6.12 3.77
C GLY A 13 -12.23 -5.27 5.04
N SER A 14 -11.14 -4.82 5.66
CA SER A 14 -11.15 -3.95 6.84
C SER A 14 -9.78 -3.29 7.06
N GLU A 15 -9.77 -2.19 7.81
CA GLU A 15 -8.54 -1.48 8.18
C GLU A 15 -7.58 -2.38 8.97
N LYS A 16 -8.14 -3.20 9.88
CA LYS A 16 -7.35 -4.18 10.64
C LYS A 16 -6.65 -5.19 9.73
N ALA A 17 -7.30 -5.63 8.65
CA ALA A 17 -6.69 -6.55 7.70
C ALA A 17 -5.55 -5.89 6.90
N ALA A 18 -5.72 -4.62 6.53
CA ALA A 18 -4.70 -3.82 5.88
C ALA A 18 -3.48 -3.59 6.80
N GLU A 19 -3.72 -3.23 8.06
CA GLU A 19 -2.64 -3.10 9.06
C GLU A 19 -1.92 -4.42 9.33
N ASP A 20 -2.64 -5.53 9.41
CA ASP A 20 -2.04 -6.84 9.66
C ASP A 20 -1.16 -7.25 8.47
N PHE A 21 -1.60 -6.98 7.23
CA PHE A 21 -0.77 -7.14 6.04
C PHE A 21 0.50 -6.27 6.11
N ALA A 22 0.38 -4.99 6.47
CA ALA A 22 1.52 -4.11 6.64
C ALA A 22 2.52 -4.65 7.67
N LYS A 23 2.03 -5.05 8.85
CA LYS A 23 2.84 -5.64 9.93
C LYS A 23 3.54 -6.93 9.50
N ARG A 24 2.85 -7.82 8.78
CA ARG A 24 3.43 -9.07 8.23
C ARG A 24 4.56 -8.79 7.24
N ASN A 25 4.43 -7.74 6.45
CA ASN A 25 5.47 -7.26 5.53
C ASN A 25 6.51 -6.34 6.21
N GLY A 26 6.37 -6.15 7.54
CA GLY A 26 7.20 -5.31 8.39
C GLY A 26 7.16 -3.81 8.07
N VAL A 27 6.11 -3.36 7.39
CA VAL A 27 5.89 -1.96 7.05
C VAL A 27 5.46 -1.23 8.32
N ASP A 28 6.05 -0.06 8.58
CA ASP A 28 5.73 0.73 9.76
C ASP A 28 4.31 1.31 9.61
N PRO A 29 3.46 1.25 10.65
CA PRO A 29 2.13 1.87 10.62
C PRO A 29 2.13 3.38 10.28
N ARG A 30 3.27 4.07 10.43
CA ARG A 30 3.44 5.47 10.04
C ARG A 30 3.68 5.67 8.54
N ASP A 31 4.08 4.61 7.85
CA ASP A 31 4.34 4.59 6.41
C ASP A 31 3.18 3.93 5.63
N ILE A 32 2.06 3.65 6.28
CA ILE A 32 0.83 3.18 5.63
C ILE A 32 -0.28 4.21 5.74
N ARG A 33 -1.20 4.15 4.78
CA ARG A 33 -2.44 4.92 4.79
C ARG A 33 -3.58 4.04 4.32
N THR A 34 -4.66 4.00 5.09
CA THR A 34 -5.90 3.33 4.69
C THR A 34 -6.90 4.34 4.16
N ARG A 35 -7.65 3.97 3.13
CA ARG A 35 -8.79 4.74 2.62
C ARG A 35 -10.02 3.86 2.52
N ASP A 36 -11.10 4.31 3.14
CA ASP A 36 -12.41 3.71 2.97
C ASP A 36 -13.01 4.18 1.63
N LYS A 37 -13.39 3.21 0.78
CA LYS A 37 -14.01 3.43 -0.54
C LYS A 37 -15.48 3.01 -0.59
N GLY A 38 -16.07 2.64 0.54
CA GLY A 38 -17.45 2.16 0.66
C GLY A 38 -17.64 0.69 0.24
N ASP A 39 -16.79 0.16 -0.64
CA ASP A 39 -16.75 -1.24 -1.05
C ASP A 39 -15.56 -2.02 -0.43
N GLY A 40 -14.76 -1.34 0.41
CA GLY A 40 -13.64 -1.89 1.17
C GLY A 40 -12.62 -0.82 1.56
N ILE A 41 -11.48 -1.27 2.09
CA ILE A 41 -10.36 -0.43 2.54
C ILE A 41 -9.19 -0.59 1.57
N GLU A 42 -8.79 0.47 0.90
CA GLU A 42 -7.53 0.50 0.15
C GLU A 42 -6.37 0.77 1.11
N LEU A 43 -5.26 0.06 0.91
CA LEU A 43 -4.01 0.28 1.61
C LEU A 43 -3.00 0.91 0.66
N GLU A 44 -2.49 2.07 1.04
CA GLU A 44 -1.41 2.75 0.36
C GLU A 44 -0.16 2.66 1.24
N ILE A 45 0.99 2.32 0.66
CA ILE A 45 2.29 2.24 1.36
C ILE A 45 3.24 3.29 0.80
N ARG A 46 3.98 3.95 1.68
CA ARG A 46 4.95 4.97 1.29
C ARG A 46 6.03 4.38 0.40
N ARG A 47 6.24 4.98 -0.79
CA ARG A 47 7.19 4.50 -1.81
C ARG A 47 8.62 4.37 -1.27
N SER A 48 9.06 5.29 -0.42
CA SER A 48 10.39 5.21 0.20
C SER A 48 10.58 3.99 1.13
N ASN A 49 9.51 3.36 1.62
CA ASN A 49 9.59 2.09 2.34
C ASN A 49 9.55 0.89 1.38
N LEU A 50 8.79 1.00 0.28
CA LEU A 50 8.77 0.02 -0.83
C LEU A 50 10.16 -0.12 -1.47
N ASP A 51 10.80 1.01 -1.81
CA ASP A 51 12.14 1.06 -2.42
C ASP A 51 13.21 0.46 -1.51
N ARG A 52 13.12 0.72 -0.19
CA ARG A 52 14.13 0.28 0.78
C ARG A 52 14.01 -1.22 1.09
N ARG A 53 12.80 -1.79 1.00
CA ARG A 53 12.54 -3.21 1.31
C ARG A 53 12.58 -4.11 0.10
N GLY A 54 12.74 -3.57 -1.11
CA GLY A 54 12.66 -4.38 -2.31
C GLY A 54 11.36 -5.17 -2.31
N LEU A 55 10.24 -4.48 -2.03
CA LEU A 55 8.89 -4.96 -2.39
C LEU A 55 8.82 -4.94 -3.93
N LYS A 56 9.67 -5.78 -4.54
CA LYS A 56 9.58 -6.24 -5.91
C LYS A 56 8.14 -6.70 -6.03
N ASP A 57 7.43 -6.14 -7.00
CA ASP A 57 6.12 -6.61 -7.44
C ASP A 57 4.89 -5.99 -6.76
N SER A 58 4.82 -4.66 -6.63
CA SER A 58 3.56 -3.99 -6.26
C SER A 58 3.15 -2.82 -7.17
N GLY A 59 3.73 -2.65 -8.37
CA GLY A 59 3.27 -1.55 -9.23
C GLY A 59 3.72 -1.50 -10.69
N GLU A 60 4.73 -2.25 -11.12
CA GLU A 60 5.09 -2.32 -12.54
C GLU A 60 4.24 -3.41 -13.24
N GLY A 61 2.96 -3.12 -13.48
CA GLY A 61 2.15 -4.11 -14.22
C GLY A 61 0.68 -3.84 -14.46
N ARG A 62 0.07 -2.78 -13.92
CA ARG A 62 -1.33 -2.47 -14.25
C ARG A 62 -1.53 -1.00 -14.58
N ARG A 63 -0.77 -0.54 -15.57
CA ARG A 63 -1.25 0.49 -16.49
C ARG A 63 -2.10 -0.20 -17.55
N ASP A 64 -3.40 0.04 -17.46
CA ASP A 64 -4.39 0.12 -18.54
C ASP A 64 -4.28 -0.89 -19.72
N GLY A 65 -5.29 -1.76 -19.81
CA GLY A 65 -5.63 -2.49 -21.03
C GLY A 65 -7.01 -3.14 -20.89
N TRP A 66 -8.02 -2.45 -21.41
CA TRP A 66 -9.40 -2.87 -21.77
C TRP A 66 -9.95 -4.20 -21.23
#